data_AF-A0A524LJU3-F1
#
_entry.id   AF-A0A524LJU3-F1
#
_cell.length_a   1.000
_cell.length_b   1.000
_cell.length_c   1.000
_cell.angle_alpha   90.00
_cell.angle_beta   90.00
_cell.angle_gamma   90.00
#
_symmetry.space_group_name_H-M   'P 1'
#
loop_
_entity.id
_entity.type
_entity.pdbx_description
1 polymer ?
#
loop_
_entity_poly.entity_id
_entity_poly.type
_entity_poly.pdbx_seq_one_letter_code
_entity_poly.pdbx_strand_id
1 'polypeptide(L)'
;MVASESKHVLIETLSSMKRSLESAYEFRTRVEEEALLLEGLGEKYRGYHVFSDYRRNEGRRRFNEISEFINGAMDNLQNCDSKKASSIYLDTLKGVLLQTRWVQVLEEYANNGKKKK
;
A
#
# COMPACT_ATOMS: atom_id res chain seq x y z
N MET A 1 -29.87 -14.87 -9.99
CA MET A 1 -29.02 -15.10 -8.79
C MET A 1 -27.53 -14.97 -9.09
N VAL A 2 -27.01 -15.50 -10.21
CA VAL A 2 -25.58 -15.45 -10.62
C VAL A 2 -24.92 -14.07 -10.61
N ALA A 3 -25.64 -13.01 -10.99
CA ALA A 3 -25.12 -11.64 -11.03
C ALA A 3 -24.75 -11.06 -9.65
N SER A 4 -25.39 -11.54 -8.58
CA SER A 4 -25.10 -11.12 -7.20
C SER A 4 -23.85 -11.82 -6.66
N GLU A 5 -23.70 -13.11 -6.96
CA GLU A 5 -22.55 -13.92 -6.55
C GLU A 5 -21.25 -13.42 -7.21
N SER A 6 -21.31 -13.06 -8.50
CA SER A 6 -20.14 -12.52 -9.21
C SER A 6 -19.63 -11.21 -8.59
N LYS A 7 -20.54 -10.31 -8.18
CA LYS A 7 -20.15 -9.06 -7.50
C LYS A 7 -19.53 -9.32 -6.13
N HIS A 8 -20.09 -10.27 -5.38
CA HIS A 8 -19.57 -10.64 -4.07
C HIS A 8 -18.11 -11.10 -4.16
N VAL A 9 -17.80 -11.97 -5.13
CA VAL A 9 -16.43 -12.44 -5.36
C VAL A 9 -15.48 -11.27 -5.66
N LEU A 10 -15.87 -10.33 -6.53
CA LEU A 10 -15.03 -9.17 -6.86
C LEU A 10 -14.75 -8.28 -5.63
N ILE A 11 -15.78 -8.03 -4.81
CA ILE A 11 -15.66 -7.26 -3.57
C ILE A 11 -14.75 -7.98 -2.57
N GLU A 12 -14.93 -9.28 -2.39
CA GLU A 12 -14.11 -10.09 -1.49
C GLU A 12 -12.64 -10.11 -1.93
N THR A 13 -12.40 -10.18 -3.24
CA THR A 13 -11.06 -10.15 -3.82
C THR A 13 -10.38 -8.79 -3.56
N LEU A 14 -11.10 -7.67 -3.76
CA LEU A 14 -10.58 -6.33 -3.46
C LEU A 14 -10.31 -6.13 -1.97
N SER A 15 -11.20 -6.64 -1.11
CA SER A 15 -11.03 -6.60 0.35
C SER A 15 -9.80 -7.38 0.80
N SER A 16 -9.59 -8.59 0.26
CA SER A 16 -8.41 -9.41 0.51
C SER A 16 -7.12 -8.73 0.04
N MET A 17 -7.15 -8.10 -1.15
CA MET A 17 -6.02 -7.33 -1.67
C MET A 17 -5.66 -6.17 -0.74
N LYS A 18 -6.65 -5.39 -0.27
CA LYS A 18 -6.42 -4.31 0.69
C LYS A 18 -5.76 -4.81 1.97
N ARG A 19 -6.27 -5.88 2.58
CA ARG A 19 -5.67 -6.48 3.80
C ARG A 19 -4.24 -6.96 3.57
N SER A 20 -3.97 -7.50 2.38
CA SER A 20 -2.63 -7.95 1.99
C SER A 20 -1.66 -6.78 1.85
N LEU A 21 -2.11 -5.67 1.23
CA LEU A 21 -1.34 -4.44 1.12
C LEU A 21 -1.03 -3.84 2.50
N GLU A 22 -2.01 -3.84 3.40
CA GLU A 22 -1.86 -3.35 4.77
C GLU A 22 -0.81 -4.17 5.53
N SER A 23 -0.97 -5.49 5.53
CA SER A 23 -0.04 -6.42 6.19
C SER A 23 1.38 -6.27 5.65
N ALA A 24 1.52 -6.16 4.32
CA ALA A 24 2.82 -5.99 3.68
C ALA A 24 3.49 -4.66 4.05
N TYR A 25 2.72 -3.57 4.07
CA TYR A 25 3.20 -2.25 4.46
C TYR A 25 3.66 -2.25 5.94
N GLU A 26 2.84 -2.78 6.84
CA GLU A 26 3.17 -2.84 8.27
C GLU A 26 4.40 -3.70 8.55
N PHE A 27 4.46 -4.90 7.94
CA PHE A 27 5.60 -5.79 8.10
C PHE A 27 6.90 -5.13 7.63
N ARG A 28 6.90 -4.56 6.41
CA ARG A 28 8.07 -3.86 5.86
C ARG A 28 8.50 -2.68 6.71
N THR A 29 7.53 -1.91 7.21
CA THR A 29 7.81 -0.75 8.08
C THR A 29 8.45 -1.20 9.40
N ARG A 30 7.93 -2.27 10.03
CA ARG A 30 8.52 -2.82 11.27
C ARG A 30 9.94 -3.33 11.06
N VAL A 31 10.20 -4.05 9.97
CA VAL A 31 11.54 -4.58 9.67
C VAL A 31 12.55 -3.45 9.48
N GLU A 32 12.19 -2.36 8.78
CA GLU A 32 13.08 -1.21 8.64
C GLU A 32 13.30 -0.46 9.95
N GLU A 33 12.26 -0.29 10.76
CA GLU A 33 12.39 0.35 12.07
C GLU A 33 13.27 -0.46 13.02
N GLU A 34 13.14 -1.79 13.01
CA GLU A 34 13.99 -2.70 13.79
C GLU A 34 15.45 -2.62 13.32
N ALA A 35 15.70 -2.60 12.01
CA ALA A 35 17.04 -2.45 11.45
C ALA A 35 17.69 -1.12 11.88
N LEU A 36 16.95 0.00 11.79
CA LEU A 36 17.42 1.32 12.23
C LEU A 36 17.67 1.38 13.74
N LEU A 37 16.85 0.68 14.53
CA LEU A 37 17.03 0.59 15.98
C LEU A 37 18.32 -0.18 16.33
N LEU A 38 18.55 -1.32 15.69
CA LEU A 38 19.76 -2.13 15.89
C LEU A 38 21.03 -1.36 15.47
N GLU A 39 20.96 -0.62 14.36
CA GLU A 39 22.05 0.27 13.92
C GLU A 39 22.34 1.35 14.97
N GLY A 40 21.31 2.04 15.46
CA GLY A 40 21.47 3.08 16.49
C GLY A 40 21.89 2.58 17.86
N LEU A 41 21.59 1.33 18.22
CA LEU A 41 22.04 0.70 19.46
C LEU A 41 23.47 0.13 19.35
N GLY A 42 23.90 -0.29 18.15
CA GLY A 42 25.18 -0.95 17.92
C GLY A 42 26.37 0.01 17.79
N GLU A 43 26.14 1.27 17.40
CA GLU A 43 27.20 2.25 17.25
C GLU A 43 27.37 3.14 18.49
N LYS A 44 28.63 3.47 18.85
CA LYS A 44 28.96 4.63 19.71
C LYS A 44 28.74 5.95 18.92
N TYR A 45 27.62 6.06 18.23
CA TYR A 45 27.31 7.20 17.38
C TYR A 45 26.83 8.38 18.23
N ARG A 46 27.36 9.59 17.99
CA ARG A 46 26.97 10.82 18.70
C ARG A 46 25.81 11.57 18.03
N GLY A 47 25.25 11.04 16.94
CA GLY A 47 24.11 11.64 16.22
C GLY A 47 22.77 10.98 16.56
N TYR A 48 21.67 11.58 16.06
CA TYR A 48 20.30 11.10 16.25
C TYR A 48 19.83 10.30 15.02
N HIS A 49 19.35 9.07 15.22
CA HIS A 49 18.67 8.30 14.18
C HIS A 49 17.21 8.76 14.06
N VAL A 50 16.79 9.19 12.88
CA VAL A 50 15.41 9.63 12.62
C VAL A 50 14.55 8.42 12.30
N PHE A 51 13.66 8.06 13.23
CA PHE A 51 12.70 6.95 13.08
C PHE A 51 11.42 7.33 12.32
N SER A 52 11.18 8.61 12.08
CA SER A 52 9.99 9.15 11.38
C SER A 52 10.31 9.55 9.94
N ASP A 53 10.83 8.62 9.15
CA ASP A 53 11.24 8.86 7.76
C ASP A 53 10.07 8.65 6.76
N TYR A 54 10.37 8.74 5.45
CA TYR A 54 9.47 8.62 4.31
C TYR A 54 8.36 7.58 4.49
N ARG A 55 8.65 6.36 4.97
CA ARG A 55 7.62 5.33 5.14
C ARG A 55 6.54 5.72 6.14
N ARG A 56 6.89 6.19 7.35
CA ARG A 56 5.91 6.54 8.38
C ARG A 56 4.98 7.67 7.98
N ASN A 57 5.47 8.63 7.20
CA ASN A 57 4.70 9.81 6.80
C ASN A 57 4.08 9.64 5.41
N GLU A 58 4.93 9.64 4.38
CA GLU A 58 4.50 9.62 2.98
C GLU A 58 4.02 8.22 2.55
N GLY A 59 4.67 7.17 3.03
CA GLY A 59 4.24 5.79 2.83
C GLY A 59 2.86 5.53 3.43
N ARG A 60 2.63 5.96 4.68
CA ARG A 60 1.31 5.83 5.33
C ARG A 60 0.23 6.63 4.62
N ARG A 61 0.52 7.87 4.22
CA ARG A 61 -0.43 8.70 3.46
C ARG A 61 -0.88 7.99 2.19
N ARG A 62 0.06 7.48 1.40
CA ARG A 62 -0.23 6.78 0.14
C ARG A 62 -0.97 5.46 0.35
N PHE A 63 -0.60 4.72 1.39
CA PHE A 63 -1.35 3.51 1.76
C PHE A 63 -2.82 3.84 2.04
N ASN A 64 -3.09 4.94 2.76
CA ASN A 64 -4.45 5.39 3.00
C ASN A 64 -5.15 5.78 1.69
N GLU A 65 -4.49 6.52 0.80
CA GLU A 65 -5.03 6.89 -0.53
C GLU A 65 -5.40 5.65 -1.38
N ILE A 66 -4.52 4.64 -1.43
CA ILE A 66 -4.80 3.36 -2.11
C ILE A 66 -5.99 2.64 -1.45
N SER A 67 -6.02 2.62 -0.12
CA SER A 67 -7.09 1.96 0.64
C SER A 67 -8.44 2.62 0.42
N GLU A 68 -8.48 3.95 0.39
CA GLU A 68 -9.68 4.73 0.07
C GLU A 68 -10.15 4.49 -1.37
N PHE A 69 -9.21 4.45 -2.33
CA PHE A 69 -9.51 4.12 -3.72
C PHE A 69 -10.14 2.73 -3.86
N ILE A 70 -9.60 1.71 -3.16
CA ILE A 70 -10.17 0.35 -3.14
C ILE A 70 -11.55 0.33 -2.46
N ASN A 71 -11.72 1.05 -1.34
CA ASN A 71 -13.02 1.14 -0.68
C ASN A 71 -14.09 1.75 -1.59
N GLY A 72 -13.77 2.86 -2.27
CA GLY A 72 -14.68 3.48 -3.24
C GLY A 72 -15.02 2.54 -4.40
N ALA A 73 -14.09 1.71 -4.86
CA ALA A 73 -14.37 0.69 -5.85
C ALA A 73 -15.31 -0.40 -5.34
N MET A 74 -15.16 -0.86 -4.09
CA MET A 74 -16.08 -1.82 -3.47
C MET A 74 -17.50 -1.25 -3.34
N ASP A 75 -17.63 0.02 -2.92
CA ASP A 75 -18.91 0.71 -2.82
C ASP A 75 -19.57 0.87 -4.20
N ASN A 76 -18.78 1.19 -5.23
CA ASN A 76 -19.26 1.26 -6.61
C ASN A 76 -19.71 -0.13 -7.12
N LEU A 77 -18.99 -1.20 -6.77
CA LEU A 77 -19.37 -2.57 -7.15
C LEU A 77 -20.70 -3.01 -6.53
N GLN A 78 -20.97 -2.62 -5.28
CA GLN A 78 -22.25 -2.90 -4.63
C GLN A 78 -23.42 -2.24 -5.37
N ASN A 79 -23.23 -1.00 -5.81
CA ASN A 79 -24.30 -0.16 -6.39
C ASN A 79 -24.41 -0.24 -7.93
N CYS A 80 -23.46 -0.86 -8.63
CA CYS A 80 -23.45 -0.89 -10.11
C CYS A 80 -24.30 -2.01 -10.72
N ASP A 81 -24.58 -1.95 -12.03
CA ASP A 81 -25.10 -3.09 -12.78
C ASP A 81 -24.03 -4.16 -13.00
N SER A 82 -24.44 -5.43 -13.07
CA SER A 82 -23.52 -6.57 -13.27
C SER A 82 -22.60 -6.43 -14.49
N LYS A 83 -23.04 -5.76 -15.57
CA LYS A 83 -22.22 -5.52 -16.76
C LYS A 83 -21.07 -4.53 -16.52
N LYS A 84 -21.20 -3.60 -15.56
CA LYS A 84 -20.17 -2.60 -15.24
C LYS A 84 -19.20 -3.08 -14.17
N ALA A 85 -19.57 -4.10 -13.40
CA ALA A 85 -18.77 -4.61 -12.29
C ALA A 85 -17.36 -5.04 -12.72
N SER A 86 -17.23 -5.77 -13.83
CA SER A 86 -15.93 -6.21 -14.34
C SER A 86 -15.03 -5.05 -14.77
N SER A 87 -15.60 -3.98 -15.33
CA SER A 87 -14.83 -2.78 -15.71
C SER A 87 -14.31 -2.07 -14.47
N ILE A 88 -15.18 -1.81 -13.48
CA ILE A 88 -14.82 -1.16 -12.22
C ILE A 88 -13.69 -1.94 -11.54
N TYR A 89 -13.82 -3.26 -11.45
CA TYR A 89 -12.80 -4.12 -10.88
C TYR A 89 -11.46 -4.02 -11.63
N LEU A 90 -11.49 -4.13 -12.96
CA LEU A 90 -10.27 -4.11 -13.78
C LEU A 90 -9.58 -2.74 -13.76
N ASP A 91 -10.33 -1.65 -13.76
CA ASP A 91 -9.81 -0.29 -13.64
C ASP A 91 -9.22 -0.06 -12.25
N THR A 92 -9.82 -0.63 -11.20
CA THR A 92 -9.28 -0.61 -9.84
C THR A 92 -7.93 -1.33 -9.78
N LEU A 93 -7.84 -2.53 -10.37
CA LEU A 93 -6.57 -3.28 -10.41
C LEU A 93 -5.47 -2.50 -11.14
N LYS A 94 -5.79 -1.86 -12.27
CA LYS A 94 -4.84 -1.02 -13.01
C LYS A 94 -4.38 0.18 -12.17
N GLY A 95 -5.30 0.84 -11.48
CA GLY A 95 -5.00 1.97 -10.60
C GLY A 95 -4.05 1.56 -9.46
N VAL A 96 -4.36 0.47 -8.78
CA VAL A 96 -3.51 -0.08 -7.71
C VAL A 96 -2.13 -0.48 -8.23
N LEU A 97 -2.04 -1.13 -9.39
CA LEU A 97 -0.76 -1.49 -10.02
C LEU A 97 0.09 -0.26 -10.32
N LEU A 98 -0.51 0.78 -10.90
CA LEU A 98 0.19 2.02 -11.22
C LEU A 98 0.74 2.69 -9.95
N GLN A 99 -0.09 2.82 -8.92
CA GLN A 99 0.33 3.39 -7.63
C GLN A 99 1.45 2.56 -6.99
N THR A 100 1.35 1.23 -7.03
CA THR A 100 2.36 0.33 -6.48
C THR A 100 3.72 0.49 -7.18
N ARG A 101 3.72 0.63 -8.52
CA ARG A 101 4.95 0.90 -9.28
C ARG A 101 5.57 2.24 -8.92
N TRP A 102 4.76 3.28 -8.77
CA TRP A 102 5.26 4.59 -8.35
C TRP A 102 5.87 4.58 -6.95
N VAL A 103 5.29 3.81 -6.02
CA VAL A 103 5.86 3.63 -4.68
C VAL A 103 7.24 2.97 -4.78
N GLN A 104 7.39 1.91 -5.56
CA GLN A 104 8.70 1.26 -5.75
C GLN A 104 9.76 2.23 -6.25
N VAL A 105 9.44 3.01 -7.29
CA VAL A 105 10.36 4.01 -7.84
C VAL A 105 10.77 5.01 -6.76
N LEU A 106 9.82 5.54 -5.98
CA LEU A 106 10.12 6.55 -4.97
C LEU A 106 10.90 5.98 -3.78
N GLU A 107 10.62 4.74 -3.36
CA GLU A 107 11.43 4.05 -2.36
C GLU A 107 12.87 3.83 -2.85
N GLU A 108 13.07 3.46 -4.13
CA GLU A 108 14.40 3.34 -4.73
C GLU A 108 15.16 4.67 -4.72
N TYR A 109 14.49 5.78 -5.09
CA TYR A 109 15.09 7.11 -5.06
C TYR A 109 15.43 7.55 -3.63
N ALA A 110 14.54 7.33 -2.66
CA ALA A 110 14.78 7.65 -1.25
C ALA A 110 15.98 6.88 -0.69
N ASN A 111 16.10 5.58 -1.02
CA ASN A 111 17.19 4.73 -0.56
C ASN A 111 18.53 5.03 -1.25
N ASN A 112 18.51 5.39 -2.54
CA ASN A 112 19.72 5.81 -3.26
C ASN A 112 20.25 7.16 -2.77
N GLY A 113 19.39 8.05 -2.29
CA GLY A 113 19.79 9.29 -1.62
C GLY A 113 20.58 9.06 -0.32
N LYS A 114 20.28 7.98 0.42
CA LYS A 114 20.98 7.62 1.67
C LYS A 114 22.40 7.07 1.44
N LYS A 115 22.67 6.41 0.31
CA LYS A 115 24.00 5.84 -0.01
C LYS A 115 25.05 6.89 -0.41
N LYS A 116 24.66 8.16 -0.59
CA LYS A 116 25.56 9.25 -1.03
C LYS A 116 26.03 10.18 0.11
N LYS A 117 25.78 9.82 1.37
CA LYS A 117 26.29 10.56 2.53
C LYS A 117 27.30 9.73 3.31
#